data_AF-A0A6M4KCA3-F1
#
_entry.id   AF-A0A6M4KCA3-F1
#
_cell.length_a   1.000
_cell.length_b   1.000
_cell.length_c   1.000
_cell.angle_alpha   90.00
_cell.angle_beta   90.00
_cell.angle_gamma   90.00
#
_symmetry.space_group_name_H-M   'P 1'
#
loop_
_entity.id
_entity.type
_entity.pdbx_description
1 polymer ?
#
loop_
_entity_poly.entity_id
_entity_poly.type
_entity_poly.pdbx_seq_one_letter_code
_entity_poly.pdbx_strand_id
1 'polypeptide(L)'
;MKTIFKSMSCLMLGAMIVTPMFAQQKDLYPELEGPGPVVIISKDKNGKEELINVFEETQRPHFHDPRAPRFLLTDQQGKFALGIGGYLKTTMEYDFNGIVDDVDFIPALIPQPGSTAVRNQFQMDASTSTIFLKLVGRTKHLGNFIVYTAGNFRGSGKTFELQNAYLSFLGFTMGYDTGLFMDLAAAPPTIDFQGPDGMTFYRATQLRYEANLIKGLKVGVGVEMPSVDGTPAKDVRIGKQRMPDIPAYVQYSWAKASHIRVGGILRSMTYEDQVNNKAKSLTGWGIQASGTARLGNFQLYGQYTYGKGIAQYLNDISNLNVDIVPLADESGRMQVLPMKGWYVGLQYNFSKRVFASATYSQSRLFTEDCYAHFNETQYKKGQYLVANVFWNISHNLQVGVEYLHGWRENFNDVNREANRINLSAQYNF
;
A
#
# COMPACT_ATOMS: atom_id res chain seq x y z
N MET A 1 49.26 32.36 -8.51
CA MET A 1 48.04 32.29 -9.35
C MET A 1 48.25 31.16 -10.35
N LYS A 2 47.41 30.16 -10.57
CA LYS A 2 46.19 29.54 -10.01
C LYS A 2 46.23 28.13 -10.68
N THR A 3 46.31 27.01 -9.96
CA THR A 3 45.18 26.14 -9.51
C THR A 3 44.20 25.76 -10.64
N ILE A 4 43.63 24.56 -10.78
CA ILE A 4 43.52 23.27 -10.06
C ILE A 4 42.84 22.32 -11.07
N PHE A 5 43.33 21.10 -11.30
CA PHE A 5 42.50 19.94 -11.70
C PHE A 5 43.35 18.67 -11.60
N LYS A 6 43.27 17.99 -10.44
CA LYS A 6 43.56 16.56 -10.23
C LYS A 6 43.43 16.27 -8.74
N SER A 7 42.28 15.72 -8.35
CA SER A 7 42.09 14.97 -7.10
C SER A 7 40.78 14.19 -7.21
N MET A 8 40.85 13.00 -7.81
CA MET A 8 39.91 11.93 -7.53
C MET A 8 40.65 10.97 -6.60
N SER A 9 40.55 11.24 -5.31
CA SER A 9 41.15 10.44 -4.25
C SER A 9 40.18 9.36 -3.81
N CYS A 10 40.70 8.13 -3.86
CA CYS A 10 40.37 6.95 -3.06
C CYS A 10 39.27 7.10 -2.00
N LEU A 11 38.21 6.29 -2.14
CA LEU A 11 37.46 5.76 -1.01
C LEU A 11 37.81 4.27 -0.90
N MET A 12 38.73 3.99 0.02
CA MET A 12 38.98 2.66 0.57
C MET A 12 38.41 2.61 1.99
N LEU A 13 37.99 1.40 2.36
CA LEU A 13 37.60 0.90 3.69
C LEU A 13 36.16 1.22 4.14
N GLY A 14 35.36 0.26 4.60
CA GLY A 14 35.68 -1.13 4.93
C GLY A 14 34.43 -2.00 4.94
N ALA A 15 34.63 -3.27 4.59
CA ALA A 15 33.69 -4.34 4.82
C ALA A 15 33.55 -4.56 6.32
N MET A 16 32.65 -3.83 6.98
CA MET A 16 32.08 -4.29 8.23
C MET A 16 30.98 -5.28 7.90
N ILE A 17 31.14 -6.50 8.40
CA ILE A 17 30.08 -7.50 8.45
C ILE A 17 29.02 -6.93 9.39
N VAL A 18 28.10 -6.16 8.82
CA VAL A 18 26.89 -5.71 9.52
C VAL A 18 25.99 -6.93 9.59
N THR A 19 25.79 -7.46 10.80
CA THR A 19 24.68 -8.37 11.05
C THR A 19 23.40 -7.64 10.60
N PRO A 20 22.66 -8.17 9.62
CA PRO A 20 21.53 -7.45 9.09
C PRO A 20 20.47 -7.32 10.18
N MET A 21 20.11 -6.08 10.54
CA MET A 21 19.01 -5.76 11.45
C MET A 21 17.62 -6.13 10.88
N PHE A 22 17.55 -6.82 9.73
CA PHE A 22 16.30 -7.34 9.16
C PHE A 22 15.58 -8.34 10.09
N ALA A 23 16.27 -8.89 11.10
CA ALA A 23 15.67 -9.65 12.20
C ALA A 23 14.70 -8.86 13.12
N GLN A 24 14.56 -7.53 12.95
CA GLN A 24 13.62 -6.71 13.75
C GLN A 24 12.16 -6.71 13.25
N GLN A 25 11.86 -7.34 12.12
CA GLN A 25 10.65 -7.10 11.32
C GLN A 25 9.46 -8.08 11.59
N LYS A 26 9.64 -9.05 12.49
CA LYS A 26 8.79 -10.26 12.67
C LYS A 26 7.46 -10.07 13.43
N ASP A 27 7.32 -9.05 14.27
CA ASP A 27 6.31 -9.05 15.35
C ASP A 27 5.22 -7.97 15.22
N LEU A 28 4.93 -7.43 14.02
CA LEU A 28 3.76 -6.55 13.86
C LEU A 28 2.45 -7.33 14.10
N TYR A 29 2.51 -8.64 13.83
CA TYR A 29 1.44 -9.60 14.06
C TYR A 29 2.01 -10.97 14.52
N PRO A 30 2.46 -11.10 15.78
CA PRO A 30 3.08 -12.34 16.28
C PRO A 30 2.12 -13.54 16.31
N GLU A 31 0.82 -13.29 16.23
CA GLU A 31 -0.24 -14.27 16.01
C GLU A 31 -0.32 -14.84 14.57
N LEU A 32 0.46 -14.31 13.63
CA LEU A 32 0.53 -14.75 12.22
C LEU A 32 1.77 -15.63 11.92
N GLU A 33 2.29 -16.38 12.91
CA GLU A 33 3.35 -17.38 12.66
C GLU A 33 3.03 -18.21 11.41
N GLY A 34 4.05 -18.39 10.55
CA GLY A 34 3.94 -18.95 9.20
C GLY A 34 3.20 -20.29 9.12
N PRO A 35 2.86 -20.72 7.89
CA PRO A 35 1.87 -21.77 7.70
C PRO A 35 2.38 -23.16 8.12
N GLY A 36 2.18 -23.56 9.37
CA GLY A 36 2.46 -24.92 9.86
C GLY A 36 3.86 -25.42 9.50
N PRO A 37 4.11 -26.74 9.45
CA PRO A 37 5.39 -27.24 8.98
C PRO A 37 5.57 -26.90 7.49
N VAL A 38 6.55 -26.05 7.18
CA VAL A 38 7.01 -25.80 5.81
C VAL A 38 7.42 -27.14 5.20
N VAL A 39 6.82 -27.48 4.06
CA VAL A 39 7.15 -28.70 3.32
C VAL A 39 8.41 -28.42 2.50
N ILE A 40 9.54 -28.91 2.99
CA ILE A 40 10.83 -28.79 2.32
C ILE A 40 11.02 -30.00 1.42
N ILE A 41 11.06 -29.78 0.11
CA ILE A 41 11.44 -30.81 -0.87
C ILE A 41 12.89 -30.54 -1.24
N SER A 42 13.80 -31.34 -0.66
CA SER A 42 15.23 -31.16 -0.83
C SER A 42 15.97 -32.49 -0.76
N LYS A 43 16.98 -32.65 -1.63
CA LYS A 43 17.79 -33.87 -1.74
C LYS A 43 18.99 -33.88 -0.77
N ASP A 44 19.41 -32.72 -0.25
CA ASP A 44 20.57 -32.58 0.64
C ASP A 44 20.29 -31.59 1.79
N LYS A 45 21.02 -31.67 2.92
CA LYS A 45 20.68 -30.96 4.18
C LYS A 45 21.43 -29.63 4.42
N ASN A 46 22.46 -29.31 3.64
CA ASN A 46 23.34 -28.17 3.91
C ASN A 46 22.78 -26.84 3.33
N GLY A 47 22.88 -25.73 4.08
CA GLY A 47 22.50 -24.38 3.63
C GLY A 47 21.03 -23.94 3.87
N LYS A 48 20.22 -24.79 4.52
CA LYS A 48 18.77 -24.57 4.68
C LYS A 48 18.38 -23.40 5.60
N GLU A 49 19.06 -23.26 6.72
CA GLU A 49 18.72 -22.22 7.72
C GLU A 49 18.94 -20.81 7.18
N GLU A 50 20.01 -20.59 6.42
CA GLU A 50 20.31 -19.29 5.83
C GLU A 50 19.24 -18.88 4.81
N LEU A 51 18.76 -19.82 3.98
CA LEU A 51 17.70 -19.56 3.01
C LEU A 51 16.35 -19.31 3.71
N ILE A 52 16.01 -20.07 4.75
CA ILE A 52 14.81 -19.85 5.56
C ILE A 52 14.85 -18.47 6.21
N ASN A 53 15.99 -18.06 6.76
CA ASN A 53 16.16 -16.72 7.32
C ASN A 53 15.95 -15.63 6.26
N VAL A 54 16.49 -15.79 5.05
CA VAL A 54 16.24 -14.83 3.95
C VAL A 54 14.74 -14.79 3.60
N PHE A 55 14.04 -15.92 3.61
CA PHE A 55 12.59 -15.95 3.39
C PHE A 55 11.81 -15.19 4.47
N GLU A 56 12.14 -15.43 5.74
CA GLU A 56 11.52 -14.80 6.90
C GLU A 56 11.80 -13.29 6.94
N GLU A 57 13.05 -12.88 6.74
CA GLU A 57 13.50 -11.48 6.76
C GLU A 57 12.86 -10.61 5.68
N THR A 58 12.40 -11.23 4.59
CA THR A 58 11.90 -10.54 3.41
C THR A 58 10.39 -10.69 3.27
N GLN A 59 9.70 -11.04 4.36
CA GLN A 59 8.24 -10.98 4.45
C GLN A 59 7.75 -9.54 4.53
N ARG A 60 6.58 -9.30 3.96
CA ARG A 60 5.95 -7.99 3.95
C ARG A 60 5.02 -7.87 5.16
N PRO A 61 5.02 -6.73 5.87
CA PRO A 61 4.30 -6.59 7.14
C PRO A 61 2.84 -6.14 6.98
N HIS A 62 2.28 -6.13 5.78
CA HIS A 62 0.90 -5.70 5.55
C HIS A 62 -0.09 -6.84 5.85
N PHE A 63 -1.26 -6.50 6.37
CA PHE A 63 -2.26 -7.48 6.83
C PHE A 63 -2.77 -8.41 5.73
N HIS A 64 -3.02 -7.88 4.52
CA HIS A 64 -3.49 -8.66 3.38
C HIS A 64 -2.37 -9.33 2.56
N ASP A 65 -1.10 -9.09 2.90
CA ASP A 65 0.01 -9.70 2.18
C ASP A 65 0.16 -11.19 2.57
N PRO A 66 0.43 -12.09 1.60
CA PRO A 66 0.64 -13.50 1.92
C PRO A 66 1.78 -13.74 2.90
N ARG A 67 1.61 -14.75 3.76
CA ARG A 67 2.59 -15.16 4.77
C ARG A 67 3.75 -15.97 4.15
N ALA A 68 4.55 -16.62 5.01
CA ALA A 68 5.61 -17.53 4.57
C ALA A 68 5.07 -18.59 3.57
N PRO A 69 5.90 -19.08 2.64
CA PRO A 69 5.47 -20.10 1.69
C PRO A 69 5.20 -21.45 2.36
N ARG A 70 4.20 -22.20 1.88
CA ARG A 70 3.99 -23.60 2.30
C ARG A 70 5.12 -24.50 1.87
N PHE A 71 5.49 -24.34 0.60
CA PHE A 71 6.32 -25.28 -0.13
C PHE A 71 7.62 -24.61 -0.43
N LEU A 72 8.72 -25.29 -0.09
CA LEU A 72 10.06 -24.82 -0.34
C LEU A 72 10.81 -25.85 -1.18
N LEU A 73 11.19 -25.44 -2.40
CA LEU A 73 11.99 -26.24 -3.32
C LEU A 73 13.41 -25.67 -3.33
N THR A 74 14.42 -26.47 -2.97
CA THR A 74 15.82 -26.04 -3.03
C THR A 74 16.52 -26.61 -4.26
N ASP A 75 17.47 -25.88 -4.83
CA ASP A 75 18.34 -26.45 -5.85
C ASP A 75 19.29 -27.51 -5.27
N GLN A 76 19.98 -28.26 -6.15
CA GLN A 76 20.89 -29.34 -5.73
C GLN A 76 22.07 -28.85 -4.87
N GLN A 77 22.47 -27.59 -5.04
CA GLN A 77 23.61 -27.00 -4.32
C GLN A 77 23.20 -26.26 -3.04
N GLY A 78 21.90 -26.13 -2.75
CA GLY A 78 21.40 -25.34 -1.62
C GLY A 78 21.72 -23.85 -1.71
N LYS A 79 21.90 -23.32 -2.93
CA LYS A 79 22.18 -21.90 -3.20
C LYS A 79 20.92 -21.09 -3.47
N PHE A 80 19.86 -21.76 -3.93
CA PHE A 80 18.59 -21.14 -4.27
C PHE A 80 17.45 -21.91 -3.63
N ALA A 81 16.42 -21.18 -3.22
CA ALA A 81 15.18 -21.77 -2.78
C ALA A 81 13.98 -21.02 -3.37
N LEU A 82 13.05 -21.79 -3.93
CA LEU A 82 11.78 -21.33 -4.46
C LEU A 82 10.68 -21.66 -3.44
N GLY A 83 10.08 -20.62 -2.90
CA GLY A 83 8.89 -20.66 -2.06
C GLY A 83 7.63 -20.53 -2.91
N ILE A 84 6.65 -21.39 -2.66
CA ILE A 84 5.31 -21.32 -3.21
C ILE A 84 4.34 -21.23 -2.04
N GLY A 85 3.47 -20.23 -2.07
CA GLY A 85 2.46 -20.05 -1.04
C GLY A 85 1.35 -19.11 -1.46
N GLY A 86 0.48 -18.80 -0.52
CA GLY A 86 -0.64 -17.93 -0.75
C GLY A 86 -1.69 -18.05 0.33
N TYR A 87 -2.89 -17.57 0.00
CA TYR A 87 -4.07 -17.82 0.81
C TYR A 87 -5.32 -17.91 -0.06
N LEU A 88 -6.25 -18.73 0.40
CA LEU A 88 -7.65 -18.66 0.00
C LEU A 88 -8.39 -17.84 1.06
N LYS A 89 -9.07 -16.77 0.65
CA LYS A 89 -9.90 -15.95 1.52
C LYS A 89 -11.30 -15.89 0.95
N THR A 90 -12.31 -16.05 1.79
CA THR A 90 -13.70 -15.81 1.43
C THR A 90 -14.28 -14.80 2.41
N THR A 91 -14.93 -13.77 1.89
CA THR A 91 -15.67 -12.77 2.65
C THR A 91 -17.17 -12.90 2.35
N MET A 92 -17.98 -12.72 3.40
CA MET A 92 -19.42 -12.52 3.30
C MET A 92 -19.74 -11.16 3.88
N GLU A 93 -20.54 -10.39 3.17
CA GLU A 93 -20.71 -8.97 3.43
C GLU A 93 -22.18 -8.61 3.38
N TYR A 94 -22.62 -7.79 4.32
CA TYR A 94 -23.99 -7.30 4.36
C TYR A 94 -24.05 -5.82 4.66
N ASP A 95 -24.54 -5.06 3.69
CA ASP A 95 -24.78 -3.62 3.80
C ASP A 95 -26.17 -3.33 4.36
N PHE A 96 -26.26 -2.30 5.19
CA PHE A 96 -27.52 -1.84 5.75
C PHE A 96 -27.54 -0.35 6.07
N ASN A 97 -28.76 0.21 6.03
CA ASN A 97 -28.99 1.63 6.20
C ASN A 97 -28.11 2.49 5.28
N GLY A 98 -27.92 2.03 4.04
CA GLY A 98 -26.97 2.58 3.08
C GLY A 98 -26.08 1.48 2.50
N ILE A 99 -25.60 1.68 1.28
CA ILE A 99 -24.67 0.77 0.60
C ILE A 99 -23.48 1.54 0.09
N VAL A 100 -22.42 0.83 -0.23
CA VAL A 100 -21.35 1.29 -1.12
C VAL A 100 -21.51 0.58 -2.45
N ASP A 101 -21.42 1.31 -3.56
CA ASP A 101 -21.53 0.73 -4.92
C ASP A 101 -20.22 0.05 -5.34
N ASP A 102 -19.71 -0.84 -4.48
CA ASP A 102 -18.50 -1.63 -4.70
C ASP A 102 -18.49 -2.87 -3.77
N VAL A 103 -17.69 -3.86 -4.15
CA VAL A 103 -17.43 -5.04 -3.31
C VAL A 103 -16.54 -4.67 -2.13
N ASP A 104 -15.70 -3.65 -2.24
CA ASP A 104 -14.92 -3.09 -1.15
C ASP A 104 -15.64 -1.89 -0.52
N PHE A 105 -15.29 -1.55 0.71
CA PHE A 105 -15.97 -0.47 1.43
C PHE A 105 -15.28 0.88 1.21
N ILE A 106 -15.65 1.56 0.13
CA ILE A 106 -15.13 2.87 -0.31
C ILE A 106 -16.17 3.98 0.00
N PRO A 107 -16.03 4.74 1.10
CA PRO A 107 -16.91 5.87 1.41
C PRO A 107 -17.15 6.85 0.25
N ALA A 108 -16.14 7.12 -0.57
CA ALA A 108 -16.25 7.97 -1.75
C ALA A 108 -17.20 7.42 -2.84
N LEU A 109 -17.64 6.17 -2.75
CA LEU A 109 -18.64 5.55 -3.64
C LEU A 109 -20.00 5.36 -2.97
N ILE A 110 -20.22 5.91 -1.76
CA ILE A 110 -21.56 6.00 -1.18
C ILE A 110 -22.47 6.78 -2.15
N PRO A 111 -23.63 6.22 -2.56
CA PRO A 111 -24.48 6.82 -3.58
C PRO A 111 -25.03 8.20 -3.23
N GLN A 112 -25.13 9.04 -4.26
CA GLN A 112 -25.65 10.40 -4.19
C GLN A 112 -27.18 10.44 -3.91
N PRO A 113 -27.71 11.57 -3.40
CA PRO A 113 -29.15 11.80 -3.33
C PRO A 113 -29.82 11.60 -4.69
N GLY A 114 -31.00 10.97 -4.69
CA GLY A 114 -31.72 10.62 -5.92
C GLY A 114 -31.22 9.35 -6.61
N SER A 115 -30.16 8.69 -6.10
CA SER A 115 -29.78 7.37 -6.56
C SER A 115 -30.89 6.35 -6.30
N THR A 116 -31.14 5.48 -7.29
CA THR A 116 -32.06 4.33 -7.19
C THR A 116 -31.39 3.11 -6.54
N ALA A 117 -30.20 3.27 -5.96
CA ALA A 117 -29.49 2.22 -5.26
C ALA A 117 -30.35 1.61 -4.14
N VAL A 118 -30.21 0.30 -3.97
CA VAL A 118 -30.80 -0.42 -2.84
C VAL A 118 -30.23 0.10 -1.53
N ARG A 119 -30.95 -0.08 -0.41
CA ARG A 119 -30.50 0.34 0.92
C ARG A 119 -29.86 -0.78 1.74
N ASN A 120 -29.83 -1.98 1.18
CA ASN A 120 -29.26 -3.18 1.73
C ASN A 120 -28.70 -4.04 0.59
N GLN A 121 -27.58 -4.70 0.82
CA GLN A 121 -26.94 -5.55 -0.18
C GLN A 121 -26.22 -6.70 0.51
N PHE A 122 -26.42 -7.92 0.01
CA PHE A 122 -25.61 -9.07 0.39
C PHE A 122 -24.58 -9.33 -0.70
N GLN A 123 -23.33 -9.56 -0.31
CA GLN A 123 -22.23 -9.88 -1.21
C GLN A 123 -21.38 -11.02 -0.67
N MET A 124 -20.72 -11.73 -1.57
CA MET A 124 -19.67 -12.68 -1.24
C MET A 124 -18.51 -12.51 -2.20
N ASP A 125 -17.30 -12.47 -1.68
CA ASP A 125 -16.09 -12.39 -2.48
C ASP A 125 -15.08 -13.47 -2.10
N ALA A 126 -14.36 -13.96 -3.10
CA ALA A 126 -13.16 -14.76 -2.90
C ALA A 126 -12.00 -14.31 -3.81
N SER A 127 -12.19 -13.21 -4.55
CA SER A 127 -11.24 -12.74 -5.55
C SER A 127 -9.97 -12.14 -4.95
N THR A 128 -10.01 -11.76 -3.67
CA THR A 128 -8.83 -11.36 -2.89
C THR A 128 -7.83 -12.50 -2.63
N SER A 129 -8.22 -13.76 -2.86
CA SER A 129 -7.33 -14.92 -2.73
C SER A 129 -6.06 -14.74 -3.57
N THR A 130 -4.89 -14.92 -2.94
CA THR A 130 -3.60 -14.57 -3.53
C THR A 130 -2.68 -15.78 -3.61
N ILE A 131 -1.93 -15.88 -4.71
CA ILE A 131 -0.86 -16.88 -4.91
C ILE A 131 0.45 -16.13 -5.17
N PHE A 132 1.54 -16.62 -4.60
CA PHE A 132 2.88 -16.08 -4.86
C PHE A 132 3.94 -17.14 -5.13
N LEU A 133 4.96 -16.71 -5.86
CA LEU A 133 6.22 -17.41 -6.04
C LEU A 133 7.35 -16.49 -5.57
N LYS A 134 8.24 -17.02 -4.75
CA LYS A 134 9.36 -16.27 -4.18
C LYS A 134 10.64 -17.07 -4.30
N LEU A 135 11.55 -16.64 -5.16
CA LEU A 135 12.88 -17.21 -5.27
C LEU A 135 13.84 -16.37 -4.43
N VAL A 136 14.60 -17.03 -3.56
CA VAL A 136 15.70 -16.41 -2.83
C VAL A 136 17.00 -17.13 -3.16
N GLY A 137 18.10 -16.40 -3.11
CA GLY A 137 19.42 -17.01 -3.22
C GLY A 137 20.54 -16.05 -2.89
N ARG A 138 21.76 -16.58 -2.96
CA ARG A 138 22.98 -15.82 -2.68
C ARG A 138 24.00 -16.02 -3.79
N THR A 139 24.53 -14.92 -4.33
CA THR A 139 25.62 -14.95 -5.31
C THR A 139 26.80 -14.10 -4.87
N LYS A 140 27.98 -14.36 -5.44
CA LYS A 140 29.20 -13.60 -5.13
C LYS A 140 29.08 -12.10 -5.46
N HIS A 141 28.33 -11.75 -6.50
CA HIS A 141 28.25 -10.37 -6.99
C HIS A 141 27.01 -9.61 -6.49
N LEU A 142 25.86 -10.28 -6.34
CA LEU A 142 24.61 -9.65 -5.91
C LEU A 142 24.36 -9.78 -4.40
N GLY A 143 25.17 -10.56 -3.69
CA GLY A 143 24.85 -10.93 -2.31
C GLY A 143 23.52 -11.70 -2.25
N ASN A 144 22.72 -11.42 -1.23
CA ASN A 144 21.36 -11.96 -1.11
C ASN A 144 20.44 -11.25 -2.11
N PHE A 145 19.69 -12.03 -2.87
CA PHE A 145 18.68 -11.50 -3.80
C PHE A 145 17.35 -12.21 -3.64
N ILE A 146 16.28 -11.52 -4.04
CA ILE A 146 14.90 -11.99 -4.00
C ILE A 146 14.27 -11.72 -5.36
N VAL A 147 13.63 -12.71 -5.95
CA VAL A 147 12.65 -12.52 -7.04
C VAL A 147 11.29 -12.88 -6.48
N TYR A 148 10.34 -11.95 -6.55
CA TYR A 148 9.00 -12.14 -5.99
C TYR A 148 7.97 -11.82 -7.06
N THR A 149 7.01 -12.74 -7.25
CA THR A 149 5.81 -12.48 -8.03
C THR A 149 4.58 -12.96 -7.26
N ALA A 150 3.53 -12.16 -7.26
CA ALA A 150 2.28 -12.47 -6.62
C ALA A 150 1.11 -11.92 -7.44
N GLY A 151 -0.02 -12.58 -7.36
CA GLY A 151 -1.27 -12.09 -7.94
C GLY A 151 -2.49 -12.68 -7.27
N ASN A 152 -3.62 -12.00 -7.46
CA ASN A 152 -4.93 -12.40 -6.97
C ASN A 152 -5.92 -12.46 -8.14
N PHE A 153 -7.21 -12.63 -7.86
CA PHE A 153 -8.24 -12.77 -8.89
C PHE A 153 -9.12 -11.52 -9.01
N ARG A 154 -8.60 -10.34 -8.63
CA ARG A 154 -9.30 -9.04 -8.69
C ARG A 154 -9.39 -8.45 -10.10
N GLY A 155 -8.70 -9.04 -11.07
CA GLY A 155 -8.75 -8.58 -12.45
C GLY A 155 -10.16 -8.68 -13.04
N SER A 156 -10.45 -7.83 -14.04
CA SER A 156 -11.74 -7.78 -14.72
C SER A 156 -12.25 -9.17 -15.10
N GLY A 157 -13.49 -9.47 -14.74
CA GLY A 157 -14.09 -10.80 -14.95
C GLY A 157 -13.49 -11.93 -14.10
N LYS A 158 -12.94 -11.62 -12.92
CA LYS A 158 -12.23 -12.56 -12.02
C LYS A 158 -10.96 -13.15 -12.65
N THR A 159 -10.30 -12.36 -13.49
CA THR A 159 -9.02 -12.74 -14.09
C THR A 159 -7.88 -12.55 -13.10
N PHE A 160 -6.76 -13.22 -13.35
CA PHE A 160 -5.57 -13.08 -12.51
C PHE A 160 -4.97 -11.69 -12.71
N GLU A 161 -4.83 -10.95 -11.61
CA GLU A 161 -4.26 -9.60 -11.57
C GLU A 161 -2.90 -9.64 -10.87
N LEU A 162 -1.92 -9.00 -11.51
CA LEU A 162 -0.58 -8.90 -10.97
C LEU A 162 -0.55 -7.94 -9.77
N GLN A 163 -0.12 -8.44 -8.62
CA GLN A 163 0.04 -7.64 -7.39
C GLN A 163 1.49 -7.24 -7.17
N ASN A 164 2.44 -8.11 -7.51
CA ASN A 164 3.87 -7.81 -7.39
C ASN A 164 4.65 -8.59 -8.45
N ALA A 165 5.71 -8.00 -8.99
CA ALA A 165 6.72 -8.66 -9.82
C ALA A 165 8.03 -7.87 -9.74
N TYR A 166 8.92 -8.24 -8.82
CA TYR A 166 10.15 -7.48 -8.60
C TYR A 166 11.36 -8.36 -8.30
N LEU A 167 12.54 -7.76 -8.51
CA LEU A 167 13.84 -8.26 -8.10
C LEU A 167 14.42 -7.28 -7.07
N SER A 168 14.93 -7.80 -5.95
CA SER A 168 15.61 -7.01 -4.91
C SER A 168 16.99 -7.59 -4.60
N PHE A 169 18.02 -6.74 -4.52
CA PHE A 169 19.39 -7.09 -4.18
C PHE A 169 20.18 -5.83 -3.76
N LEU A 170 21.12 -5.96 -2.83
CA LEU A 170 22.03 -4.86 -2.41
C LEU A 170 21.33 -3.52 -2.11
N GLY A 171 20.09 -3.56 -1.58
CA GLY A 171 19.27 -2.36 -1.31
C GLY A 171 18.52 -1.82 -2.52
N PHE A 172 18.78 -2.30 -3.74
CA PHE A 172 17.97 -1.99 -4.92
C PHE A 172 16.74 -2.87 -4.99
N THR A 173 15.62 -2.31 -5.44
CA THR A 173 14.43 -3.04 -5.88
C THR A 173 13.99 -2.50 -7.23
N MET A 174 13.74 -3.38 -8.19
CA MET A 174 13.25 -3.04 -9.52
C MET A 174 12.10 -3.94 -9.95
N GLY A 175 11.08 -3.38 -10.59
CA GLY A 175 9.90 -4.09 -11.06
C GLY A 175 8.60 -3.47 -10.55
N TYR A 176 7.52 -4.24 -10.57
CA TYR A 176 6.19 -3.81 -10.12
C TYR A 176 6.01 -4.15 -8.64
N ASP A 177 5.84 -3.13 -7.80
CA ASP A 177 5.70 -3.30 -6.36
C ASP A 177 4.87 -2.16 -5.73
N THR A 178 4.53 -2.28 -4.45
CA THR A 178 3.93 -1.16 -3.70
C THR A 178 4.86 0.05 -3.66
N GLY A 179 4.30 1.24 -3.79
CA GLY A 179 5.07 2.47 -3.92
C GLY A 179 5.87 2.86 -2.68
N LEU A 180 6.97 3.58 -2.88
CA LEU A 180 7.93 3.97 -1.86
C LEU A 180 7.42 5.10 -0.95
N PHE A 181 6.47 5.90 -1.43
CA PHE A 181 5.83 6.95 -0.63
C PHE A 181 4.96 6.39 0.50
N MET A 182 4.54 5.12 0.40
CA MET A 182 3.69 4.44 1.38
C MET A 182 4.48 3.89 2.56
N ASP A 183 3.77 3.59 3.65
CA ASP A 183 4.29 2.77 4.75
C ASP A 183 3.35 1.59 5.06
N LEU A 184 3.60 0.46 4.39
CA LEU A 184 2.81 -0.76 4.58
C LEU A 184 2.80 -1.29 6.02
N ALA A 185 3.86 -1.02 6.78
CA ALA A 185 3.97 -1.48 8.17
C ALA A 185 3.13 -0.63 9.14
N ALA A 186 2.67 0.55 8.72
CA ALA A 186 1.71 1.36 9.47
C ALA A 186 0.25 1.03 9.13
N ALA A 187 0.00 0.14 8.16
CA ALA A 187 -1.35 -0.24 7.76
C ALA A 187 -2.08 -1.01 8.87
N PRO A 188 -3.28 -0.57 9.29
CA PRO A 188 -4.03 -1.24 10.33
C PRO A 188 -4.74 -2.51 9.80
N PRO A 189 -5.15 -3.43 10.70
CA PRO A 189 -5.81 -4.66 10.32
C PRO A 189 -7.28 -4.41 9.93
N THR A 190 -7.75 -5.04 8.85
CA THR A 190 -9.14 -4.93 8.38
C THR A 190 -9.49 -6.11 7.47
N ILE A 191 -10.76 -6.56 7.45
CA ILE A 191 -11.26 -7.57 6.53
C ILE A 191 -11.46 -6.96 5.15
N ASP A 192 -12.02 -5.74 5.11
CA ASP A 192 -12.18 -4.92 3.92
C ASP A 192 -10.86 -4.75 3.17
N PHE A 193 -10.89 -5.04 1.87
CA PHE A 193 -9.67 -5.10 1.06
C PHE A 193 -9.16 -3.71 0.66
N GLN A 194 -10.04 -2.73 0.57
CA GLN A 194 -9.68 -1.34 0.35
C GLN A 194 -8.94 -0.76 1.57
N GLY A 195 -9.53 -0.93 2.76
CA GLY A 195 -9.02 -0.39 4.00
C GLY A 195 -9.31 1.11 4.18
N PRO A 196 -8.60 1.78 5.10
CA PRO A 196 -8.96 3.13 5.51
C PRO A 196 -8.94 4.15 4.36
N ASP A 197 -9.98 4.99 4.25
CA ASP A 197 -10.19 5.92 3.13
C ASP A 197 -9.06 6.95 2.92
N GLY A 198 -8.40 7.36 4.00
CA GLY A 198 -7.29 8.32 4.02
C GLY A 198 -5.91 7.69 3.98
N MET A 199 -5.81 6.36 3.90
CA MET A 199 -4.55 5.64 3.77
C MET A 199 -3.94 5.88 2.38
N THR A 200 -2.61 5.92 2.32
CA THR A 200 -1.92 5.88 1.04
C THR A 200 -1.67 4.45 0.61
N PHE A 201 -2.22 4.05 -0.54
CA PHE A 201 -2.01 2.73 -1.09
C PHE A 201 -2.00 2.78 -2.61
N TYR A 202 -0.93 2.27 -3.21
CA TYR A 202 -0.77 2.19 -4.65
C TYR A 202 0.38 1.24 -5.01
N ARG A 203 0.42 0.84 -6.27
CA ARG A 203 1.51 0.04 -6.83
C ARG A 203 2.04 0.74 -8.07
N ALA A 204 3.34 0.63 -8.29
CA ALA A 204 4.00 1.22 -9.43
C ALA A 204 5.15 0.33 -9.91
N THR A 205 5.37 0.36 -11.23
CA THR A 205 6.64 -0.09 -11.80
C THR A 205 7.71 0.91 -11.38
N GLN A 206 8.72 0.44 -10.67
CA GLN A 206 9.65 1.30 -9.95
C GLN A 206 11.08 0.79 -10.00
N LEU A 207 12.02 1.72 -9.79
CA LEU A 207 13.38 1.45 -9.38
C LEU A 207 13.64 2.26 -8.10
N ARG A 208 13.92 1.56 -7.00
CA ARG A 208 14.23 2.19 -5.71
C ARG A 208 15.53 1.69 -5.11
N TYR A 209 16.12 2.52 -4.27
CA TYR A 209 17.26 2.18 -3.43
C TYR A 209 16.94 2.50 -1.98
N GLU A 210 17.18 1.53 -1.09
CA GLU A 210 16.97 1.65 0.33
C GLU A 210 18.23 1.25 1.09
N ALA A 211 18.64 2.06 2.07
CA ALA A 211 19.85 1.83 2.85
C ALA A 211 19.61 2.08 4.35
N ASN A 212 20.23 1.24 5.16
CA ASN A 212 20.37 1.47 6.60
C ASN A 212 21.62 2.33 6.83
N LEU A 213 21.46 3.55 7.33
CA LEU A 213 22.58 4.47 7.56
C LEU A 213 23.26 4.18 8.90
N ILE A 214 22.46 4.00 9.95
CA ILE A 214 22.88 3.62 11.30
C ILE A 214 21.81 2.71 11.91
N LYS A 215 22.06 2.19 13.12
CA LYS A 215 21.10 1.37 13.85
C LYS A 215 19.75 2.09 13.98
N GLY A 216 18.73 1.54 13.33
CA GLY A 216 17.36 2.05 13.35
C GLY A 216 17.05 3.12 12.32
N LEU A 217 18.04 3.74 11.66
CA LEU A 217 17.81 4.79 10.66
C LEU A 217 17.91 4.21 9.25
N LYS A 218 16.79 4.24 8.53
CA LYS A 218 16.67 3.78 7.14
C LYS A 218 16.24 4.93 6.24
N VAL A 219 16.80 4.99 5.04
CA VAL A 219 16.41 5.95 4.01
C VAL A 219 16.06 5.23 2.72
N GLY A 220 15.16 5.81 1.94
CA GLY A 220 14.76 5.30 0.64
C GLY A 220 14.58 6.43 -0.36
N VAL A 221 14.94 6.18 -1.61
CA VAL A 221 14.63 7.04 -2.76
C VAL A 221 14.32 6.17 -3.97
N GLY A 222 13.43 6.64 -4.85
CA GLY A 222 13.08 5.90 -6.05
C GLY A 222 12.61 6.77 -7.19
N VAL A 223 12.38 6.09 -8.32
CA VAL A 223 11.65 6.59 -9.47
C VAL A 223 10.55 5.61 -9.79
N GLU A 224 9.34 6.13 -9.98
CA GLU A 224 8.12 5.35 -10.17
C GLU A 224 7.45 5.75 -11.48
N MET A 225 6.88 4.76 -12.18
CA MET A 225 6.05 5.00 -13.35
C MET A 225 4.80 5.77 -12.90
N PRO A 226 4.55 6.98 -13.45
CA PRO A 226 3.39 7.76 -13.08
C PRO A 226 2.11 7.14 -13.67
N SER A 227 1.10 6.93 -12.82
CA SER A 227 -0.31 7.00 -13.25
C SER A 227 -0.74 8.46 -13.24
N VAL A 228 -1.78 8.91 -13.94
CA VAL A 228 -2.39 10.24 -13.72
C VAL A 228 -3.86 10.13 -14.08
N ASP A 229 -4.73 10.30 -13.08
CA ASP A 229 -6.17 10.25 -13.27
C ASP A 229 -6.77 11.63 -13.02
N GLY A 230 -7.24 12.26 -14.08
CA GLY A 230 -7.81 13.60 -13.99
C GLY A 230 -9.19 13.69 -14.62
N THR A 231 -9.91 14.72 -14.22
CA THR A 231 -11.34 14.84 -14.49
C THR A 231 -11.54 15.04 -16.00
N PRO A 232 -12.31 14.17 -16.66
CA PRO A 232 -12.56 14.31 -18.09
C PRO A 232 -13.21 15.66 -18.40
N ALA A 233 -12.67 16.37 -19.40
CA ALA A 233 -13.25 17.61 -19.91
C ALA A 233 -12.98 17.73 -21.42
N LYS A 234 -13.87 18.43 -22.14
CA LYS A 234 -13.91 18.49 -23.61
C LYS A 234 -12.60 18.98 -24.24
N ASP A 235 -11.97 19.97 -23.64
CA ASP A 235 -10.87 20.73 -24.25
C ASP A 235 -9.49 20.33 -23.70
N VAL A 236 -9.42 19.21 -22.99
CA VAL A 236 -8.19 18.68 -22.40
C VAL A 236 -8.08 17.18 -22.64
N ARG A 237 -6.85 16.70 -22.78
CA ARG A 237 -6.58 15.26 -22.86
C ARG A 237 -5.45 14.89 -21.92
N ILE A 238 -5.70 13.91 -21.05
CA ILE A 238 -4.67 13.34 -20.19
C ILE A 238 -3.96 12.26 -20.99
N GLY A 239 -2.69 12.51 -21.23
CA GLY A 239 -1.90 11.73 -22.17
C GLY A 239 -0.73 11.04 -21.49
N LYS A 240 0.33 10.83 -22.27
CA LYS A 240 1.56 10.22 -21.80
C LYS A 240 2.30 11.16 -20.86
N GLN A 241 2.74 10.60 -19.75
CA GLN A 241 3.54 11.32 -18.78
C GLN A 241 5.00 11.38 -19.21
N ARG A 242 5.68 12.49 -18.90
CA ARG A 242 7.04 12.80 -19.38
C ARG A 242 8.13 12.60 -18.34
N MET A 243 7.77 12.58 -17.06
CA MET A 243 8.70 12.44 -15.95
C MET A 243 8.21 11.34 -15.01
N PRO A 244 9.13 10.59 -14.37
CA PRO A 244 8.74 9.68 -13.30
C PRO A 244 8.25 10.45 -12.07
N ASP A 245 7.49 9.76 -11.23
CA ASP A 245 7.21 10.21 -9.87
C ASP A 245 8.44 9.89 -8.99
N ILE A 246 8.85 10.82 -8.13
CA ILE A 246 10.09 10.74 -7.33
C ILE A 246 9.73 10.72 -5.84
N PRO A 247 9.55 9.52 -5.25
CA PRO A 247 9.38 9.36 -3.81
C PRO A 247 10.72 9.28 -3.06
N ALA A 248 10.71 9.75 -1.81
CA ALA A 248 11.79 9.54 -0.86
C ALA A 248 11.26 9.48 0.58
N TYR A 249 11.97 8.78 1.47
CA TYR A 249 11.63 8.74 2.89
C TYR A 249 12.84 8.62 3.80
N VAL A 250 12.63 9.00 5.06
CA VAL A 250 13.51 8.69 6.20
C VAL A 250 12.66 7.99 7.27
N GLN A 251 13.15 6.88 7.80
CA GLN A 251 12.49 6.09 8.84
C GLN A 251 13.43 5.89 10.01
N TYR A 252 12.89 6.05 11.22
CA TYR A 252 13.56 5.68 12.46
C TYR A 252 12.78 4.58 13.19
N SER A 253 13.41 3.43 13.38
CA SER A 253 12.90 2.29 14.12
C SER A 253 13.63 2.14 15.46
N TRP A 254 12.92 2.31 16.58
CA TRP A 254 13.51 2.18 17.92
C TRP A 254 13.33 0.79 18.54
N ALA A 255 12.30 0.06 18.12
CA ALA A 255 12.02 -1.29 18.56
C ALA A 255 11.42 -2.11 17.43
N LYS A 256 11.19 -3.39 17.70
CA LYS A 256 10.44 -4.25 16.78
C LYS A 256 9.02 -3.72 16.63
N ALA A 257 8.45 -3.82 15.43
CA ALA A 257 7.08 -3.36 15.15
C ALA A 257 6.84 -1.91 15.62
N SER A 258 7.89 -1.08 15.60
CA SER A 258 7.86 0.25 16.17
C SER A 258 8.78 1.19 15.41
N HIS A 259 8.20 2.05 14.60
CA HIS A 259 8.93 3.04 13.81
C HIS A 259 8.08 4.28 13.53
N ILE A 260 8.76 5.35 13.17
CA ILE A 260 8.20 6.55 12.55
C ILE A 260 8.87 6.75 11.20
N ARG A 261 8.10 7.17 10.21
CA ARG A 261 8.57 7.47 8.87
C ARG A 261 8.06 8.84 8.44
N VAL A 262 8.93 9.62 7.84
CA VAL A 262 8.56 10.84 7.12
C VAL A 262 9.00 10.69 5.68
N GLY A 263 8.07 10.93 4.76
CA GLY A 263 8.31 10.78 3.33
C GLY A 263 7.72 11.93 2.52
N GLY A 264 8.17 12.01 1.28
CA GLY A 264 7.67 12.96 0.30
C GLY A 264 7.65 12.33 -1.09
N ILE A 265 6.81 12.89 -1.95
CA ILE A 265 6.75 12.54 -3.37
C ILE A 265 6.67 13.82 -4.20
N LEU A 266 7.42 13.87 -5.29
CA LEU A 266 7.38 14.94 -6.28
C LEU A 266 7.01 14.35 -7.63
N ARG A 267 6.13 15.01 -8.37
CA ARG A 267 5.65 14.54 -9.66
C ARG A 267 5.31 15.64 -10.64
N SER A 268 5.25 15.29 -11.92
CA SER A 268 4.83 16.18 -13.01
C SER A 268 3.74 15.52 -13.83
N MET A 269 2.56 16.12 -13.84
CA MET A 269 1.37 15.61 -14.52
C MET A 269 1.19 16.37 -15.83
N THR A 270 1.36 15.67 -16.94
CA THR A 270 1.27 16.22 -18.29
C THR A 270 -0.11 16.03 -18.86
N TYR A 271 -0.66 17.09 -19.44
CA TYR A 271 -1.92 17.09 -20.17
C TYR A 271 -1.77 17.90 -21.47
N GLU A 272 -2.67 17.66 -22.41
CA GLU A 272 -2.74 18.39 -23.66
C GLU A 272 -3.90 19.37 -23.62
N ASP A 273 -3.59 20.65 -23.77
CA ASP A 273 -4.53 21.74 -24.02
C ASP A 273 -4.96 21.67 -25.49
N GLN A 274 -6.20 21.27 -25.74
CA GLN A 274 -6.75 21.12 -27.10
C GLN A 274 -7.14 22.48 -27.72
N VAL A 275 -7.33 23.53 -26.91
CA VAL A 275 -7.64 24.88 -27.41
C VAL A 275 -6.41 25.47 -28.09
N ASN A 276 -5.26 25.38 -27.43
CA ASN A 276 -4.01 25.96 -27.92
C ASN A 276 -3.12 24.95 -28.64
N ASN A 277 -3.56 23.69 -28.75
CA ASN A 277 -2.82 22.57 -29.31
C ASN A 277 -1.40 22.45 -28.70
N LYS A 278 -1.32 22.46 -27.36
CA LYS A 278 -0.05 22.46 -26.62
C LYS A 278 -0.09 21.46 -25.47
N ALA A 279 1.03 20.77 -25.25
CA ALA A 279 1.23 20.02 -24.02
C ALA A 279 1.66 20.95 -22.87
N LYS A 280 1.01 20.81 -21.72
CA LYS A 280 1.29 21.52 -20.47
C LYS A 280 1.57 20.52 -19.37
N SER A 281 2.21 20.97 -18.30
CA SER A 281 2.49 20.13 -17.14
C SER A 281 2.24 20.90 -15.84
N LEU A 282 1.70 20.20 -14.85
CA LEU A 282 1.46 20.70 -13.50
C LEU A 282 2.29 19.90 -12.50
N THR A 283 2.90 20.59 -11.55
CA THR A 283 3.67 19.96 -10.49
C THR A 283 2.73 19.49 -9.38
N GLY A 284 2.80 18.19 -9.08
CA GLY A 284 2.18 17.60 -7.90
C GLY A 284 3.23 17.32 -6.83
N TRP A 285 2.84 17.37 -5.57
CA TRP A 285 3.72 17.03 -4.45
C TRP A 285 2.91 16.51 -3.28
N GLY A 286 3.51 15.64 -2.48
CA GLY A 286 2.92 15.14 -1.25
C GLY A 286 3.96 14.97 -0.16
N ILE A 287 3.53 15.12 1.08
CA ILE A 287 4.29 14.77 2.29
C ILE A 287 3.47 13.79 3.11
N GLN A 288 4.17 12.89 3.81
CA GLN A 288 3.57 11.90 4.67
C GLN A 288 4.37 11.77 5.96
N ALA A 289 3.66 11.66 7.08
CA ALA A 289 4.20 11.14 8.32
C ALA A 289 3.39 9.91 8.72
N SER A 290 4.07 8.82 9.03
CA SER A 290 3.45 7.55 9.42
C SER A 290 4.24 6.88 10.52
N GLY A 291 3.62 5.92 11.18
CA GLY A 291 4.29 5.13 12.16
C GLY A 291 3.42 4.04 12.75
N THR A 292 4.10 3.16 13.45
CA THR A 292 3.48 2.12 14.25
C THR A 292 4.27 1.99 15.54
N ALA A 293 3.62 1.62 16.63
CA ALA A 293 4.28 1.50 17.92
C ALA A 293 3.64 0.40 18.76
N ARG A 294 4.49 -0.50 19.26
CA ARG A 294 4.08 -1.56 20.18
C ARG A 294 4.21 -1.12 21.63
N LEU A 295 3.14 -1.24 22.41
CA LEU A 295 3.12 -0.95 23.84
C LEU A 295 2.41 -2.07 24.61
N GLY A 296 3.18 -3.04 25.11
CA GLY A 296 2.64 -4.23 25.76
C GLY A 296 1.79 -5.05 24.79
N ASN A 297 0.50 -5.20 25.09
CA ASN A 297 -0.47 -5.90 24.24
C ASN A 297 -1.10 -4.99 23.17
N PHE A 298 -0.80 -3.69 23.18
CA PHE A 298 -1.31 -2.75 22.20
C PHE A 298 -0.34 -2.59 21.02
N GLN A 299 -0.91 -2.42 19.84
CA GLN A 299 -0.22 -1.97 18.64
C GLN A 299 -0.95 -0.75 18.10
N LEU A 300 -0.23 0.37 17.98
CA LEU A 300 -0.74 1.62 17.42
C LEU A 300 -0.36 1.73 15.96
N TYR A 301 -1.24 2.32 15.16
CA TYR A 301 -1.04 2.59 13.74
C TYR A 301 -1.44 4.03 13.46
N GLY A 302 -0.69 4.72 12.62
CA GLY A 302 -1.04 6.08 12.26
C GLY A 302 -0.37 6.56 11.00
N GLN A 303 -1.09 7.40 10.26
CA GLN A 303 -0.59 8.08 9.08
C GLN A 303 -1.31 9.41 8.92
N TYR A 304 -0.56 10.40 8.43
CA TYR A 304 -1.07 11.66 7.93
C TYR A 304 -0.36 12.03 6.64
N THR A 305 -1.15 12.31 5.60
CA THR A 305 -0.68 12.69 4.27
C THR A 305 -1.34 13.99 3.84
N TYR A 306 -0.57 14.90 3.26
CA TYR A 306 -1.05 16.14 2.66
C TYR A 306 -0.30 16.44 1.38
N GLY A 307 -0.97 16.97 0.36
CA GLY A 307 -0.33 17.34 -0.89
C GLY A 307 -1.28 17.95 -1.90
N LYS A 308 -0.75 18.24 -3.09
CA LYS A 308 -1.52 18.66 -4.27
C LYS A 308 -1.31 17.67 -5.41
N GLY A 309 -2.41 17.24 -6.04
CA GLY A 309 -2.37 16.30 -7.17
C GLY A 309 -1.78 14.93 -6.80
N ILE A 310 -2.20 14.42 -5.65
CA ILE A 310 -1.79 13.12 -5.11
C ILE A 310 -3.00 12.17 -4.96
N ALA A 311 -4.02 12.35 -5.80
CA ALA A 311 -5.29 11.64 -5.71
C ALA A 311 -5.10 10.13 -5.88
N GLN A 312 -4.33 9.73 -6.90
CA GLN A 312 -4.05 8.33 -7.21
C GLN A 312 -3.37 7.56 -6.06
N TYR A 313 -2.81 8.26 -5.08
CA TYR A 313 -2.09 7.64 -3.98
C TYR A 313 -2.95 7.47 -2.73
N LEU A 314 -4.10 8.14 -2.63
CA LEU A 314 -5.01 8.07 -1.49
C LEU A 314 -6.17 7.14 -1.84
N ASN A 315 -6.41 6.13 -0.99
CA ASN A 315 -7.38 5.05 -1.21
C ASN A 315 -8.67 5.52 -1.87
N ASP A 316 -9.45 6.36 -1.20
CA ASP A 316 -10.76 6.77 -1.70
C ASP A 316 -10.67 7.79 -2.84
N ILE A 317 -9.75 8.74 -2.73
CA ILE A 317 -9.63 9.85 -3.68
C ILE A 317 -9.13 9.36 -5.05
N SER A 318 -8.42 8.22 -5.09
CA SER A 318 -7.96 7.59 -6.33
C SER A 318 -9.11 7.21 -7.27
N ASN A 319 -10.31 6.98 -6.73
CA ASN A 319 -11.51 6.65 -7.51
C ASN A 319 -12.21 7.87 -8.12
N LEU A 320 -11.70 9.09 -7.89
CA LEU A 320 -12.41 10.33 -8.22
C LEU A 320 -11.90 11.03 -9.48
N ASN A 321 -10.76 10.59 -10.04
CA ASN A 321 -10.09 11.26 -11.18
C ASN A 321 -9.79 12.75 -10.89
N VAL A 322 -9.16 13.05 -9.76
CA VAL A 322 -8.90 14.43 -9.31
C VAL A 322 -7.42 14.74 -9.04
N ASP A 323 -6.48 14.00 -9.66
CA ASP A 323 -5.07 14.41 -9.64
C ASP A 323 -4.91 15.78 -10.30
N ILE A 324 -5.58 15.96 -11.44
CA ILE A 324 -5.73 17.23 -12.15
C ILE A 324 -7.19 17.41 -12.55
N VAL A 325 -7.70 18.63 -12.42
CA VAL A 325 -9.10 18.98 -12.74
C VAL A 325 -9.14 20.19 -13.67
N PRO A 326 -10.16 20.34 -14.52
CA PRO A 326 -10.30 21.52 -15.37
C PRO A 326 -10.47 22.79 -14.54
N LEU A 327 -9.92 23.87 -15.04
CA LEU A 327 -10.16 25.21 -14.52
C LEU A 327 -11.46 25.72 -15.15
N ALA A 328 -12.49 25.97 -14.35
CA ALA A 328 -13.84 26.19 -14.85
C ALA A 328 -13.96 27.40 -15.81
N ASP A 329 -13.23 28.48 -15.53
CA ASP A 329 -13.29 29.72 -16.29
C ASP A 329 -12.23 29.80 -17.41
N GLU A 330 -11.39 28.78 -17.58
CA GLU A 330 -10.30 28.77 -18.56
C GLU A 330 -10.23 27.44 -19.32
N SER A 331 -10.95 27.38 -20.44
CA SER A 331 -10.91 26.22 -21.34
C SER A 331 -9.47 25.86 -21.76
N GLY A 332 -9.18 24.56 -21.80
CA GLY A 332 -7.84 24.03 -22.10
C GLY A 332 -6.83 24.17 -20.94
N ARG A 333 -7.23 24.69 -19.77
CA ARG A 333 -6.39 24.70 -18.56
C ARG A 333 -6.89 23.75 -17.49
N MET A 334 -5.91 23.13 -16.84
CA MET A 334 -6.11 22.28 -15.66
C MET A 334 -5.44 22.93 -14.44
N GLN A 335 -5.85 22.47 -13.25
CA GLN A 335 -5.28 22.81 -11.95
C GLN A 335 -5.08 21.54 -11.11
N VAL A 336 -4.29 21.64 -10.05
CA VAL A 336 -4.08 20.57 -9.06
C VAL A 336 -4.76 20.96 -7.76
N LEU A 337 -5.57 20.08 -7.20
CA LEU A 337 -6.28 20.36 -5.95
C LEU A 337 -5.47 19.90 -4.74
N PRO A 338 -5.51 20.64 -3.61
CA PRO A 338 -5.01 20.14 -2.35
C PRO A 338 -5.89 19.00 -1.82
N MET A 339 -5.27 18.05 -1.15
CA MET A 339 -5.97 16.94 -0.50
C MET A 339 -5.19 16.44 0.70
N LYS A 340 -5.91 15.77 1.61
CA LYS A 340 -5.31 15.11 2.76
C LYS A 340 -5.98 13.77 3.04
N GLY A 341 -5.23 12.87 3.65
CA GLY A 341 -5.72 11.61 4.17
C GLY A 341 -5.02 11.30 5.48
N TRP A 342 -5.74 10.77 6.45
CA TRP A 342 -5.14 10.32 7.70
C TRP A 342 -5.96 9.21 8.34
N TYR A 343 -5.30 8.41 9.15
CA TYR A 343 -5.95 7.42 10.00
C TYR A 343 -5.20 7.26 11.32
N VAL A 344 -5.93 6.77 12.32
CA VAL A 344 -5.38 6.28 13.58
C VAL A 344 -6.04 4.94 13.89
N GLY A 345 -5.22 3.92 14.11
CA GLY A 345 -5.65 2.56 14.43
C GLY A 345 -5.07 2.09 15.76
N LEU A 346 -5.84 1.26 16.45
CA LEU A 346 -5.44 0.60 17.68
C LEU A 346 -5.80 -0.88 17.59
N GLN A 347 -4.83 -1.75 17.81
CA GLN A 347 -5.03 -3.18 18.01
C GLN A 347 -4.73 -3.55 19.47
N TYR A 348 -5.55 -4.44 20.03
CA TYR A 348 -5.33 -5.06 21.33
C TYR A 348 -5.29 -6.59 21.19
N ASN A 349 -4.20 -7.16 21.68
CA ASN A 349 -3.98 -8.60 21.66
C ASN A 349 -4.43 -9.23 22.97
N PHE A 350 -5.59 -9.91 22.96
CA PHE A 350 -6.09 -10.65 24.13
C PHE A 350 -5.25 -11.91 24.41
N SER A 351 -4.75 -12.53 23.34
CA SER A 351 -3.86 -13.68 23.40
C SER A 351 -3.04 -13.77 22.11
N LYS A 352 -2.18 -14.78 21.99
CA LYS A 352 -1.47 -15.10 20.73
C LYS A 352 -2.39 -15.56 19.59
N ARG A 353 -3.69 -15.74 19.83
CA ARG A 353 -4.64 -16.24 18.81
C ARG A 353 -5.81 -15.31 18.56
N VAL A 354 -6.07 -14.36 19.45
CA VAL A 354 -7.25 -13.49 19.37
C VAL A 354 -6.83 -12.06 19.61
N PHE A 355 -7.16 -11.20 18.66
CA PHE A 355 -6.96 -9.76 18.76
C PHE A 355 -8.20 -9.03 18.23
N ALA A 356 -8.40 -7.83 18.74
CA ALA A 356 -9.36 -6.89 18.17
C ALA A 356 -8.62 -5.65 17.70
N SER A 357 -9.15 -4.98 16.68
CA SER A 357 -8.66 -3.68 16.28
C SER A 357 -9.80 -2.73 15.95
N ALA A 358 -9.52 -1.43 16.07
CA ALA A 358 -10.40 -0.38 15.61
C ALA A 358 -9.56 0.70 14.92
N THR A 359 -10.05 1.20 13.79
CA THR A 359 -9.40 2.28 13.04
C THR A 359 -10.42 3.31 12.64
N TYR A 360 -10.05 4.58 12.82
CA TYR A 360 -10.79 5.70 12.28
C TYR A 360 -9.92 6.44 11.26
N SER A 361 -10.52 6.85 10.16
CA SER A 361 -9.86 7.46 9.02
C SER A 361 -10.72 8.54 8.39
N GLN A 362 -10.06 9.48 7.73
CA GLN A 362 -10.69 10.53 6.94
C GLN A 362 -9.81 10.89 5.76
N SER A 363 -10.44 11.00 4.61
CA SER A 363 -9.89 11.63 3.42
C SER A 363 -10.67 12.88 3.05
N ARG A 364 -9.98 13.89 2.51
CA ARG A 364 -10.60 15.17 2.16
C ARG A 364 -9.95 15.75 0.92
N LEU A 365 -10.81 16.13 -0.03
CA LEU A 365 -10.48 16.95 -1.19
C LEU A 365 -10.78 18.41 -0.85
N PHE A 366 -9.81 19.29 -1.09
CA PHE A 366 -10.00 20.73 -0.98
C PHE A 366 -10.29 21.32 -2.37
N THR A 367 -10.81 22.54 -2.37
CA THR A 367 -11.14 23.28 -3.58
C THR A 367 -10.22 24.49 -3.72
N GLU A 368 -9.87 24.82 -4.96
CA GLU A 368 -9.23 26.08 -5.38
C GLU A 368 -9.98 26.61 -6.61
N ASP A 369 -9.79 27.88 -6.96
CA ASP A 369 -10.31 28.50 -8.19
C ASP A 369 -11.76 28.12 -8.54
N CYS A 370 -12.67 28.33 -7.57
CA CYS A 370 -14.11 28.05 -7.69
C CYS A 370 -14.50 26.60 -8.04
N TYR A 371 -13.59 25.62 -7.94
CA TYR A 371 -13.88 24.22 -8.31
C TYR A 371 -15.16 23.69 -7.64
N ALA A 372 -15.33 23.89 -6.33
CA ALA A 372 -16.52 23.49 -5.58
C ALA A 372 -17.82 24.18 -6.04
N HIS A 373 -17.75 25.41 -6.55
CA HIS A 373 -18.93 26.13 -7.03
C HIS A 373 -19.53 25.46 -8.27
N PHE A 374 -18.68 24.99 -9.19
CA PHE A 374 -19.11 24.29 -10.39
C PHE A 374 -19.31 22.77 -10.19
N ASN A 375 -18.91 22.24 -9.03
CA ASN A 375 -18.89 20.82 -8.72
C ASN A 375 -19.52 20.55 -7.34
N GLU A 376 -20.61 21.24 -7.03
CA GLU A 376 -21.20 21.26 -5.68
C GLU A 376 -21.61 19.86 -5.18
N THR A 377 -21.99 18.95 -6.08
CA THR A 377 -22.38 17.57 -5.75
C THR A 377 -21.20 16.60 -5.67
N GLN A 378 -19.98 17.05 -6.01
CA GLN A 378 -18.79 16.21 -5.98
C GLN A 378 -18.27 16.01 -4.56
N TYR A 379 -17.43 14.99 -4.40
CA TYR A 379 -16.85 14.58 -3.15
C TYR A 379 -16.00 15.68 -2.49
N LYS A 380 -16.28 15.97 -1.22
CA LYS A 380 -15.49 16.89 -0.39
C LYS A 380 -14.71 16.11 0.67
N LYS A 381 -15.36 15.19 1.38
CA LYS A 381 -14.80 14.49 2.53
C LYS A 381 -15.44 13.12 2.71
N GLY A 382 -14.63 12.16 3.08
CA GLY A 382 -15.02 10.82 3.48
C GLY A 382 -14.51 10.54 4.88
N GLN A 383 -15.24 9.71 5.60
CA GLN A 383 -14.83 9.23 6.91
C GLN A 383 -15.10 7.73 6.95
N TYR A 384 -14.21 7.00 7.60
CA TYR A 384 -14.23 5.54 7.67
C TYR A 384 -13.97 5.12 9.11
N LEU A 385 -14.85 4.29 9.65
CA LEU A 385 -14.69 3.65 10.95
C LEU A 385 -14.78 2.15 10.75
N VAL A 386 -13.77 1.43 11.23
CA VAL A 386 -13.75 -0.03 11.25
C VAL A 386 -13.49 -0.52 12.66
N ALA A 387 -14.19 -1.58 13.06
CA ALA A 387 -13.89 -2.35 14.25
C ALA A 387 -13.99 -3.83 13.93
N ASN A 388 -12.97 -4.60 14.29
CA ASN A 388 -12.88 -6.01 13.95
C ASN A 388 -12.31 -6.85 15.08
N VAL A 389 -12.63 -8.14 15.03
CA VAL A 389 -12.08 -9.18 15.89
C VAL A 389 -11.62 -10.32 15.00
N PHE A 390 -10.39 -10.75 15.19
CA PHE A 390 -9.79 -11.86 14.47
C PHE A 390 -9.44 -13.00 15.42
N TRP A 391 -9.68 -14.22 14.98
CA TRP A 391 -9.31 -15.45 15.67
C TRP A 391 -8.50 -16.36 14.74
N ASN A 392 -7.22 -16.54 15.09
CA ASN A 392 -6.36 -17.56 14.51
C ASN A 392 -6.68 -18.92 15.16
N ILE A 393 -7.59 -19.66 14.53
CA ILE A 393 -7.98 -21.02 14.95
C ILE A 393 -6.77 -21.95 14.92
N SER A 394 -5.93 -21.81 13.89
CA SER A 394 -4.64 -22.47 13.76
C SER A 394 -3.62 -21.53 13.11
N HIS A 395 -2.38 -21.96 12.92
CA HIS A 395 -1.36 -21.20 12.18
C HIS A 395 -1.79 -20.89 10.73
N ASN A 396 -2.64 -21.73 10.14
CA ASN A 396 -3.05 -21.59 8.74
C ASN A 396 -4.43 -20.95 8.62
N LEU A 397 -5.32 -21.15 9.58
CA LEU A 397 -6.72 -20.74 9.51
C LEU A 397 -7.00 -19.56 10.43
N GLN A 398 -7.41 -18.45 9.83
CA GLN A 398 -7.93 -17.28 10.53
C GLN A 398 -9.39 -17.06 10.15
N VAL A 399 -10.20 -16.68 11.12
CA VAL A 399 -11.55 -16.15 10.90
C VAL A 399 -11.65 -14.76 11.50
N GLY A 400 -12.55 -13.94 10.97
CA GLY A 400 -12.77 -12.60 11.48
C GLY A 400 -14.20 -12.13 11.29
N VAL A 401 -14.60 -11.21 12.17
CA VAL A 401 -15.82 -10.41 12.03
C VAL A 401 -15.43 -8.93 12.08
N GLU A 402 -16.09 -8.12 11.28
CA GLU A 402 -15.83 -6.70 11.17
C GLU A 402 -17.12 -5.92 10.98
N TYR A 403 -17.17 -4.74 11.59
CA TYR A 403 -18.17 -3.72 11.35
C TYR A 403 -17.52 -2.49 10.76
N LEU A 404 -18.14 -1.94 9.72
CA LEU A 404 -17.74 -0.76 9.00
C LEU A 404 -18.84 0.27 9.01
N HIS A 405 -18.44 1.52 9.19
CA HIS A 405 -19.31 2.66 9.04
C HIS A 405 -18.59 3.74 8.24
N GLY A 406 -19.23 4.22 7.18
CA GLY A 406 -18.67 5.19 6.27
C GLY A 406 -19.57 6.42 6.17
N TRP A 407 -18.96 7.59 6.05
CA TRP A 407 -19.65 8.84 5.73
C TRP A 407 -19.07 9.46 4.48
N ARG A 408 -19.93 10.08 3.68
CA ARG A 408 -19.58 10.89 2.52
C ARG A 408 -20.26 12.25 2.59
N GLU A 409 -19.46 13.30 2.58
CA GLU A 409 -19.91 14.69 2.47
C GLU A 409 -19.45 15.27 1.12
N ASN A 410 -20.37 15.95 0.43
CA ASN A 410 -20.08 16.67 -0.82
C ASN A 410 -19.80 18.16 -0.58
N PHE A 411 -19.42 18.89 -1.64
CA PHE A 411 -19.16 20.33 -1.55
C PHE A 411 -20.39 21.18 -1.18
N ASN A 412 -21.60 20.72 -1.49
CA ASN A 412 -22.87 21.31 -1.09
C ASN A 412 -23.35 20.86 0.32
N ASP A 413 -22.46 20.27 1.11
CA ASP A 413 -22.70 19.81 2.49
C ASP A 413 -23.76 18.71 2.63
N VAL A 414 -24.20 18.10 1.54
CA VAL A 414 -25.05 16.90 1.61
C VAL A 414 -24.21 15.73 2.12
N ASN A 415 -24.71 15.09 3.18
CA ASN A 415 -24.06 13.96 3.85
C ASN A 415 -24.85 12.66 3.66
N ARG A 416 -24.13 11.55 3.50
CA ARG A 416 -24.67 10.19 3.38
C ARG A 416 -23.80 9.22 4.16
N GLU A 417 -24.42 8.13 4.61
CA GLU A 417 -23.73 7.08 5.35
C GLU A 417 -24.04 5.69 4.78
N ALA A 418 -23.17 4.75 5.08
CA ALA A 418 -23.35 3.32 4.81
C ALA A 418 -22.77 2.50 5.96
N ASN A 419 -23.32 1.32 6.17
CA ASN A 419 -22.85 0.38 7.19
C ASN A 419 -22.66 -0.98 6.54
N ARG A 420 -21.59 -1.69 6.92
CA ARG A 420 -21.32 -3.05 6.46
C ARG A 420 -20.90 -3.93 7.63
N ILE A 421 -21.38 -5.17 7.64
CA ILE A 421 -20.80 -6.24 8.46
C ILE A 421 -20.11 -7.22 7.53
N ASN A 422 -18.84 -7.51 7.82
CA ASN A 422 -18.05 -8.51 7.12
C ASN A 422 -17.78 -9.72 8.01
N LEU A 423 -17.83 -10.90 7.41
CA LEU A 423 -17.30 -12.15 7.95
C LEU A 423 -16.23 -12.65 7.02
N SER A 424 -15.12 -13.16 7.56
CA SER A 424 -14.06 -13.75 6.75
C SER A 424 -13.58 -15.09 7.28
N ALA A 425 -13.16 -15.94 6.35
CA ALA A 425 -12.35 -17.11 6.61
C ALA A 425 -11.17 -17.12 5.63
N GLN A 426 -9.95 -17.21 6.16
CA GLN A 426 -8.71 -17.23 5.40
C GLN A 426 -7.88 -18.45 5.76
N TYR A 427 -7.55 -19.26 4.76
CA TYR A 427 -6.62 -20.37 4.87
C TYR A 427 -5.32 -20.03 4.15
N ASN A 428 -4.25 -19.87 4.92
CA ASN A 428 -2.89 -19.62 4.44
C ASN A 428 -2.21 -20.95 4.15
N PHE A 429 -1.59 -21.05 2.98
CA PHE A 429 -0.73 -22.18 2.64
C PHE A 429 0.68 -21.68 2.39
#